data_AF-A0A367LXS8-F1
#
_entry.id   AF-A0A367LXS8-F1
#
_cell.length_a   1.000
_cell.length_b   1.000
_cell.length_c   1.000
_cell.angle_alpha   90.00
_cell.angle_beta   90.00
_cell.angle_gamma   90.00
#
_symmetry.space_group_name_H-M   'P 1'
#
loop_
_entity.id
_entity.type
_entity.pdbx_description
1 polymer ?
#
loop_
_entity_poly.entity_id
_entity_poly.type
_entity_poly.pdbx_seq_one_letter_code
_entity_poly.pdbx_strand_id
1 'polypeptide(L)'
;AQEAEFIIVMVPDTPQVEDVLFRKDGIAEGVGPNKVVIDMSSISPTATKGFAEKIKATGAQYLDAPVSGGEVGAKAATLSIMVGGCPNTFERALPLFQAMGKNITRVGGNGDGQTAKVANQIIVALNIQAVAEALLFAAR
;
A
#
# COMPACT_ATOMS: atom_id res chain seq x y z
N ALA A 1 -8.07 -10.75 -12.72
CA ALA A 1 -6.76 -11.29 -12.27
C ALA A 1 -6.09 -12.17 -13.33
N GLN A 2 -6.83 -12.99 -14.07
CA GLN A 2 -6.29 -13.96 -15.02
C GLN A 2 -5.48 -13.34 -16.18
N GLU A 3 -5.88 -12.17 -16.68
CA GLU A 3 -5.25 -11.54 -17.86
C GLU A 3 -4.07 -10.60 -17.55
N ALA A 4 -3.95 -10.12 -16.31
CA ALA A 4 -2.94 -9.14 -15.93
C ALA A 4 -1.75 -9.77 -15.21
N GLU A 5 -0.54 -9.29 -15.49
CA GLU A 5 0.67 -9.67 -14.74
C GLU A 5 0.73 -8.95 -13.38
N PHE A 6 0.37 -7.66 -13.37
CA PHE A 6 0.30 -6.83 -12.16
C PHE A 6 -1.16 -6.47 -11.85
N ILE A 7 -1.59 -6.72 -10.62
CA ILE A 7 -2.94 -6.43 -10.15
C ILE A 7 -2.84 -5.41 -9.01
N ILE A 8 -3.29 -4.18 -9.26
CA ILE A 8 -3.31 -3.12 -8.26
C ILE A 8 -4.66 -3.09 -7.55
N VAL A 9 -4.63 -3.06 -6.22
CA VAL A 9 -5.81 -2.91 -5.34
C VAL A 9 -5.71 -1.57 -4.62
N MET A 10 -6.82 -0.82 -4.60
CA MET A 10 -6.91 0.48 -3.93
C MET A 10 -8.32 0.64 -3.35
N VAL A 11 -8.56 0.08 -2.17
CA VAL A 11 -9.87 0.03 -1.51
C VAL A 11 -9.82 0.65 -0.11
N PRO A 12 -10.96 0.96 0.52
CA PRO A 12 -10.98 1.80 1.73
C PRO A 12 -10.27 1.24 2.97
N ASP A 13 -10.35 -0.07 3.23
CA ASP A 13 -9.93 -0.64 4.51
C ASP A 13 -9.54 -2.13 4.42
N THR A 14 -9.19 -2.71 5.58
CA THR A 14 -8.70 -4.09 5.67
C THR A 14 -9.74 -5.14 5.24
N PRO A 15 -11.00 -5.09 5.70
CA PRO A 15 -12.00 -6.06 5.27
C PRO A 15 -12.27 -6.01 3.75
N GLN A 16 -12.18 -4.84 3.13
CA GLN A 16 -12.41 -4.70 1.69
C GLN A 16 -11.24 -5.29 0.90
N VAL A 17 -10.00 -5.14 1.39
CA VAL A 17 -8.84 -5.84 0.81
C VAL A 17 -9.02 -7.36 0.96
N GLU A 18 -9.45 -7.83 2.13
CA GLU A 18 -9.69 -9.26 2.35
C GLU A 18 -10.76 -9.83 1.39
N ASP A 19 -11.90 -9.14 1.25
CA ASP A 19 -12.98 -9.53 0.35
C ASP A 19 -12.48 -9.62 -1.09
N VAL A 20 -11.87 -8.54 -1.60
CA VAL A 20 -11.36 -8.49 -2.99
C VAL A 20 -10.30 -9.58 -3.25
N LEU A 21 -9.47 -9.90 -2.27
CA LEU A 21 -8.45 -10.93 -2.41
C LEU A 21 -9.02 -12.35 -2.36
N PHE A 22 -9.90 -12.65 -1.40
CA PHE A 22 -10.16 -14.05 -0.97
C PHE A 22 -11.62 -14.49 -1.01
N ARG A 23 -12.57 -13.62 -1.36
CA ARG A 23 -13.95 -14.08 -1.62
C ARG A 23 -13.98 -15.04 -2.81
N LYS A 24 -15.10 -15.74 -2.98
CA LYS A 24 -15.35 -16.54 -4.18
C LYS A 24 -15.21 -15.67 -5.44
N ASP A 25 -14.52 -16.16 -6.47
CA ASP A 25 -14.17 -15.39 -7.67
C ASP A 25 -13.28 -14.16 -7.37
N GLY A 26 -12.56 -14.17 -6.24
CA GLY A 26 -11.60 -13.16 -5.81
C GLY A 26 -10.25 -13.25 -6.53
N ILE A 27 -9.36 -12.30 -6.25
CA ILE A 27 -8.04 -12.24 -6.92
C ILE A 27 -7.25 -13.53 -6.74
N ALA A 28 -7.25 -14.12 -5.54
CA ALA A 28 -6.48 -15.30 -5.20
C ALA A 28 -6.79 -16.53 -6.09
N GLU A 29 -8.02 -16.66 -6.59
CA GLU A 29 -8.42 -17.77 -7.48
C GLU A 29 -7.92 -17.59 -8.92
N GLY A 30 -7.52 -16.37 -9.30
CA GLY A 30 -7.08 -16.03 -10.66
C GLY A 30 -5.61 -15.63 -10.79
N VAL A 31 -4.82 -15.76 -9.72
CA VAL A 31 -3.37 -15.48 -9.72
C VAL A 31 -2.55 -16.76 -9.54
N GLY A 32 -1.27 -16.67 -9.89
CA GLY A 32 -0.34 -17.80 -9.88
C GLY A 32 1.08 -17.34 -10.21
N PRO A 33 1.96 -18.26 -10.64
CA PRO A 33 3.34 -17.93 -11.01
C PRO A 33 3.45 -16.72 -11.95
N ASN A 34 4.53 -15.96 -11.78
CA ASN A 34 4.86 -14.73 -12.52
C ASN A 34 3.97 -13.50 -12.26
N LYS A 35 2.81 -13.65 -11.60
CA LYS A 35 1.91 -12.53 -11.27
C LYS A 35 2.30 -11.83 -9.98
N VAL A 36 1.92 -10.55 -9.87
CA VAL A 36 2.16 -9.70 -8.70
C VAL A 36 0.87 -9.01 -8.30
N VAL A 37 0.44 -9.19 -7.06
CA VAL A 37 -0.63 -8.40 -6.44
C VAL A 37 0.01 -7.24 -5.67
N ILE A 38 -0.47 -6.03 -5.93
CA ILE A 38 0.02 -4.79 -5.31
C ILE A 38 -1.16 -4.15 -4.58
N ASP A 39 -1.15 -4.21 -3.25
CA ASP A 39 -2.14 -3.51 -2.44
C ASP A 39 -1.64 -2.11 -2.06
N MET A 40 -2.27 -1.08 -2.62
CA MET A 40 -1.97 0.33 -2.36
C MET A 40 -2.92 0.96 -1.33
N SER A 41 -3.83 0.17 -0.78
CA SER A 41 -4.74 0.57 0.30
C SER A 41 -3.95 0.86 1.59
N SER A 42 -4.55 1.62 2.52
CA SER A 42 -3.98 1.80 3.86
C SER A 42 -4.70 0.89 4.86
N ILE A 43 -4.05 -0.21 5.25
CA ILE A 43 -4.67 -1.30 6.02
C ILE A 43 -3.79 -1.78 7.18
N SER A 44 -4.29 -2.74 7.97
CA SER A 44 -3.57 -3.32 9.10
C SER A 44 -2.26 -4.02 8.64
N PRO A 45 -1.08 -3.64 9.20
CA PRO A 45 0.18 -4.31 8.89
C PRO A 45 0.16 -5.81 9.21
N THR A 46 -0.56 -6.20 10.27
CA THR A 46 -0.70 -7.60 10.68
C THR A 46 -1.53 -8.39 9.67
N ALA A 47 -2.64 -7.81 9.18
CA ALA A 47 -3.48 -8.46 8.17
C ALA A 47 -2.72 -8.61 6.84
N THR A 48 -1.99 -7.57 6.42
CA THR A 48 -1.15 -7.58 5.23
C THR A 48 -0.14 -8.73 5.23
N LYS A 49 0.49 -9.05 6.36
CA LYS A 49 1.41 -10.19 6.46
C LYS A 49 0.70 -11.52 6.15
N GLY A 50 -0.48 -11.73 6.75
CA GLY A 50 -1.31 -12.91 6.46
C GLY A 50 -1.82 -12.96 5.01
N PHE A 51 -2.17 -11.82 4.43
CA PHE A 51 -2.58 -11.74 3.02
C PHE A 51 -1.43 -12.08 2.08
N ALA A 52 -0.23 -11.56 2.37
CA ALA A 52 0.96 -11.85 1.59
C ALA A 52 1.32 -13.34 1.62
N GLU A 53 1.19 -14.01 2.77
CA GLU A 53 1.39 -15.46 2.89
C GLU A 53 0.39 -16.25 2.03
N LYS A 54 -0.90 -15.94 2.14
CA LYS A 54 -1.97 -16.59 1.35
C LYS A 54 -1.78 -16.40 -0.15
N ILE A 55 -1.43 -15.19 -0.59
CA ILE A 55 -1.17 -14.93 -2.02
C ILE A 55 0.10 -15.65 -2.49
N LYS A 56 1.17 -15.68 -1.70
CA LYS A 56 2.38 -16.44 -2.05
C LYS A 56 2.13 -17.93 -2.18
N ALA A 57 1.20 -18.51 -1.41
CA ALA A 57 0.81 -19.91 -1.53
C ALA A 57 0.20 -20.27 -2.90
N THR A 58 -0.31 -19.28 -3.65
CA THR A 58 -0.77 -19.46 -5.04
C THR A 58 0.38 -19.50 -6.06
N GLY A 59 1.60 -19.14 -5.65
CA GLY A 59 2.76 -18.92 -6.53
C GLY A 59 2.93 -17.47 -7.01
N ALA A 60 1.95 -16.60 -6.75
CA ALA A 60 2.05 -15.17 -7.03
C ALA A 60 2.95 -14.44 -6.02
N GLN A 61 3.36 -13.20 -6.35
CA GLN A 61 4.05 -12.30 -5.43
C GLN A 61 3.08 -11.25 -4.87
N TYR A 62 3.44 -10.67 -3.73
CA TYR A 62 2.63 -9.65 -3.07
C TYR A 62 3.51 -8.46 -2.65
N LEU A 63 3.04 -7.24 -2.94
CA LEU A 63 3.61 -5.98 -2.46
C LEU A 63 2.52 -5.19 -1.74
N ASP A 64 2.80 -4.72 -0.52
CA ASP A 64 2.01 -3.68 0.12
C ASP A 64 2.67 -2.33 -0.15
N ALA A 65 1.97 -1.43 -0.82
CA ALA A 65 2.49 -0.17 -1.32
C ALA A 65 1.56 1.02 -0.98
N PRO A 66 1.18 1.21 0.31
CA PRO A 66 0.32 2.33 0.70
C PRO A 66 0.90 3.68 0.31
N VAL A 67 -0.01 4.63 0.03
CA VAL A 67 0.34 5.93 -0.55
C VAL A 67 0.03 7.11 0.38
N SER A 68 0.74 8.22 0.17
CA SER A 68 0.45 9.53 0.77
C SER A 68 0.50 10.62 -0.30
N GLY A 69 -0.28 11.70 -0.13
CA GLY A 69 -0.40 12.80 -1.11
C GLY A 69 -1.83 13.15 -1.53
N GLY A 70 -2.82 12.32 -1.16
CA GLY A 70 -4.24 12.58 -1.42
C GLY A 70 -4.60 12.59 -2.90
N GLU A 71 -5.82 13.03 -3.21
CA GLU A 71 -6.35 13.10 -4.57
C GLU A 71 -5.50 14.00 -5.49
N VAL A 72 -5.03 15.14 -4.97
CA VAL A 72 -4.18 16.07 -5.71
C VAL A 72 -2.87 15.40 -6.11
N GLY A 73 -2.21 14.71 -5.18
CA GLY A 73 -0.99 13.97 -5.45
C GLY A 73 -1.20 12.85 -6.47
N ALA A 74 -2.33 12.14 -6.39
CA ALA A 74 -2.69 11.09 -7.34
C ALA A 74 -2.88 11.63 -8.76
N LYS A 75 -3.68 12.69 -8.94
CA LYS A 75 -3.90 13.32 -10.27
C LYS A 75 -2.61 13.87 -10.87
N ALA A 76 -1.70 14.36 -10.03
CA ALA A 76 -0.43 14.92 -10.46
C ALA A 76 0.69 13.88 -10.61
N ALA A 77 0.44 12.59 -10.38
CA ALA A 77 1.45 11.54 -10.34
C ALA A 77 2.63 11.85 -9.38
N THR A 78 2.32 12.43 -8.22
CA THR A 78 3.31 12.86 -7.21
C THR A 78 3.13 12.17 -5.87
N LEU A 79 2.42 11.05 -5.83
CA LEU A 79 2.26 10.25 -4.61
C LEU A 79 3.61 9.87 -3.99
N SER A 80 3.63 9.81 -2.66
CA SER A 80 4.65 9.11 -1.90
C SER A 80 4.20 7.67 -1.69
N ILE A 81 5.03 6.70 -2.08
CA ILE A 81 4.69 5.26 -2.10
C ILE A 81 5.70 4.51 -1.24
N MET A 82 5.21 3.85 -0.19
CA MET A 82 6.02 3.13 0.81
C MET A 82 5.82 1.63 0.60
N VAL A 83 6.81 0.92 0.07
CA VAL A 83 6.62 -0.46 -0.42
C VAL A 83 7.26 -1.50 0.50
N GLY A 84 6.44 -2.42 1.00
CA GLY A 84 6.85 -3.67 1.64
C GLY A 84 6.83 -4.85 0.65
N GLY A 85 7.91 -5.63 0.63
CA GLY A 85 7.99 -6.87 -0.16
C GLY A 85 9.37 -7.20 -0.70
N CYS A 86 9.42 -8.23 -1.55
CA CYS A 86 10.67 -8.75 -2.14
C CYS A 86 11.36 -7.67 -3.01
N PRO A 87 12.69 -7.47 -2.89
CA PRO A 87 13.44 -6.51 -3.72
C PRO A 87 13.25 -6.71 -5.23
N ASN A 88 13.33 -7.95 -5.71
CA ASN A 88 13.19 -8.24 -7.14
C ASN A 88 11.76 -7.94 -7.65
N THR A 89 10.74 -8.26 -6.84
CA THR A 89 9.35 -7.92 -7.17
C THR A 89 9.13 -6.40 -7.18
N PHE A 90 9.73 -5.68 -6.23
CA PHE A 90 9.70 -4.22 -6.20
C PHE A 90 10.34 -3.61 -7.45
N GLU A 91 11.52 -4.09 -7.87
CA GLU A 91 12.21 -3.62 -9.08
C GLU A 91 11.37 -3.84 -10.34
N ARG A 92 10.71 -4.99 -10.47
CA ARG A 92 9.77 -5.26 -11.57
C ARG A 92 8.56 -4.33 -11.57
N ALA A 93 8.04 -3.98 -10.40
CA ALA A 93 6.87 -3.09 -10.25
C ALA A 93 7.24 -1.59 -10.29
N LEU A 94 8.52 -1.24 -10.21
CA LEU A 94 8.99 0.14 -10.09
C LEU A 94 8.48 1.08 -11.20
N PRO A 95 8.43 0.69 -12.49
CA PRO A 95 7.88 1.54 -13.54
C PRO A 95 6.41 1.93 -13.30
N LEU A 96 5.62 1.04 -12.70
CA LEU A 96 4.22 1.31 -12.36
C LEU A 96 4.13 2.35 -11.23
N PHE A 97 4.98 2.22 -10.21
CA PHE A 97 5.05 3.21 -9.14
C PHE A 97 5.50 4.58 -9.63
N GLN A 98 6.49 4.62 -10.54
CA GLN A 98 6.98 5.87 -11.15
C GLN A 98 5.92 6.58 -12.02
N ALA A 99 4.97 5.84 -12.58
CA ALA A 99 3.85 6.43 -13.30
C ALA A 99 2.82 7.12 -12.38
N MET A 100 2.83 6.83 -11.08
CA MET A 100 1.85 7.34 -10.11
C MET A 100 2.45 8.22 -9.02
N GLY A 101 3.77 8.15 -8.80
CA GLY A 101 4.42 8.73 -7.64
C GLY A 101 5.80 9.31 -7.91
N LYS A 102 6.23 10.16 -6.99
CA LYS A 102 7.53 10.84 -7.04
C LYS A 102 8.50 10.35 -5.96
N ASN A 103 8.01 10.07 -4.75
CA ASN A 103 8.83 9.54 -3.66
C ASN A 103 8.49 8.07 -3.47
N ILE A 104 9.34 7.17 -4.00
CA ILE A 104 9.07 5.73 -3.98
C ILE A 104 10.19 5.07 -3.18
N THR A 105 9.83 4.32 -2.14
CA THR A 105 10.82 3.72 -1.24
C THR A 105 10.39 2.31 -0.88
N ARG A 106 11.26 1.32 -1.15
CA ARG A 106 11.10 -0.02 -0.57
C ARG A 106 11.60 0.03 0.87
N VAL A 107 10.68 -0.16 1.81
CA VAL A 107 10.96 0.01 3.25
C VAL A 107 11.31 -1.29 3.95
N GLY A 108 11.00 -2.44 3.35
CA GLY A 108 11.29 -3.74 3.98
C GLY A 108 10.54 -4.89 3.33
N GLY A 109 10.25 -5.92 4.12
CA GLY A 109 9.42 -7.07 3.74
C GLY A 109 7.93 -6.75 3.76
N ASN A 110 7.09 -7.77 3.56
CA ASN A 110 5.64 -7.56 3.55
C ASN A 110 5.12 -7.09 4.91
N GLY A 111 4.26 -6.06 4.88
CA GLY A 111 3.73 -5.36 6.05
C GLY A 111 4.56 -4.16 6.49
N ASP A 112 5.82 -4.04 6.04
CA ASP A 112 6.67 -2.91 6.41
C ASP A 112 6.22 -1.62 5.69
N GLY A 113 5.61 -1.72 4.51
CA GLY A 113 4.98 -0.59 3.80
C GLY A 113 3.85 0.01 4.61
N GLN A 114 2.92 -0.84 5.07
CA GLN A 114 1.84 -0.43 5.98
C GLN A 114 2.39 0.12 7.30
N THR A 115 3.42 -0.49 7.87
CA THR A 115 4.05 -0.02 9.11
C THR A 115 4.64 1.38 8.94
N ALA A 116 5.37 1.61 7.85
CA ALA A 116 5.91 2.92 7.52
C ALA A 116 4.79 3.97 7.31
N LYS A 117 3.70 3.59 6.66
CA LYS A 117 2.53 4.46 6.49
C LYS A 117 1.87 4.81 7.83
N VAL A 118 1.70 3.84 8.72
CA VAL A 118 1.16 4.09 10.07
C VAL A 118 2.06 5.07 10.83
N ALA A 119 3.38 4.87 10.82
CA ALA A 119 4.33 5.80 11.44
C ALA A 119 4.24 7.21 10.84
N ASN A 120 4.12 7.33 9.51
CA ASN A 120 3.92 8.60 8.83
C ASN A 120 2.64 9.30 9.30
N GLN A 121 1.53 8.58 9.42
CA GLN A 121 0.24 9.16 9.85
C GLN A 121 0.22 9.55 11.32
N ILE A 122 0.93 8.84 12.20
CA ILE A 122 1.10 9.24 13.61
C ILE A 122 1.79 10.60 13.69
N ILE A 123 2.90 10.78 12.96
CA ILE A 123 3.65 12.05 12.94
C ILE A 123 2.78 13.18 12.38
N VAL A 124 2.06 12.94 11.28
CA VAL A 124 1.18 13.94 10.68
C VAL A 124 0.09 14.38 11.66
N ALA A 125 -0.58 13.44 12.33
CA ALA A 125 -1.64 13.75 13.29
C ALA A 125 -1.12 14.57 14.48
N LEU A 126 0.02 14.16 15.06
CA LEU A 126 0.63 14.88 16.18
C LEU A 126 1.08 16.29 15.81
N ASN A 127 1.66 16.48 14.62
CA ASN A 127 2.06 17.80 14.15
C ASN A 127 0.86 18.72 13.94
N ILE A 128 -0.24 18.22 13.37
CA ILE A 128 -1.48 18.99 13.21
C ILE A 128 -1.98 19.44 14.57
N GLN A 129 -2.04 18.52 15.54
CA GLN A 129 -2.50 18.84 16.90
C GLN A 129 -1.62 19.89 17.58
N ALA A 130 -0.30 19.73 17.52
CA ALA A 130 0.65 20.67 18.12
C ALA A 130 0.49 22.09 17.54
N VAL A 131 0.34 22.20 16.20
CA VAL A 131 0.11 23.48 15.54
C VAL A 131 -1.24 24.09 15.94
N ALA A 132 -2.30 23.28 16.01
CA ALA A 132 -3.62 23.74 16.42
C ALA A 132 -3.61 24.30 17.85
N GLU A 133 -2.96 23.61 18.79
CA GLU A 133 -2.82 24.08 20.18
C GLU A 133 -2.00 25.37 20.26
N ALA A 134 -0.86 25.46 19.56
CA ALA A 134 -0.02 26.64 19.56
C ALA A 134 -0.73 27.87 18.97
N LEU A 135 -1.46 27.71 17.87
CA LEU A 135 -2.22 28.79 17.25
C LEU A 135 -3.38 29.25 18.13
N LEU A 136 -4.11 28.31 18.75
CA LEU A 136 -5.21 28.66 19.66
C LEU A 136 -4.69 29.39 20.91
N PHE A 137 -3.55 28.96 21.47
CA PHE A 137 -2.89 29.66 22.57
C PHE A 137 -2.47 31.08 22.16
N ALA A 138 -1.80 31.23 21.01
CA ALA A 138 -1.32 32.54 20.54
C ALA A 138 -2.44 33.52 20.15
N ALA A 139 -3.64 33.02 19.82
CA ALA A 139 -4.80 33.84 19.48
C ALA A 139 -5.59 34.34 20.70
N ARG A 140 -5.30 33.82 21.90
CA ARG A 140 -5.90 34.26 23.18
C ARG A 140 -5.00 35.26 23.89
#